data_AF-A0A7V6MV35-F1
#
_entry.id   AF-A0A7V6MV35-F1
#
_cell.length_a   1.000
_cell.length_b   1.000
_cell.length_c   1.000
_cell.angle_alpha   90.00
_cell.angle_beta   90.00
_cell.angle_gamma   90.00
#
_symmetry.space_group_name_H-M   'P 1'
#
loop_
_entity.id
_entity.type
_entity.pdbx_description
1 polymer ?
#
loop_
_entity_poly.entity_id
_entity_poly.type
_entity_poly.pdbx_seq_one_letter_code
_entity_poly.pdbx_strand_id
1 'polypeptide(L)'
;DKLQKYIDQLDTFTEVFAKKFNEIHAKGFNLDGQDGINFFEYTGGVLSVDPEIVNNPSKIAAAQDENGIPSDNRIALELADFRNKIIEIDGRNCTIDEYYGALISKIGVDSQEATRAADSQAFMVSQLNERRQMTSSVSLDEEMTKMIQYLHGYNAASRIVTTIDEMLETVVNRMGITGR
;
A
#
# COMPACT_ATOMS: atom_id res chain seq x y z
N ASP A 1 6.58 -0.17 -9.02
CA ASP A 1 6.40 1.00 -9.91
C ASP A 1 6.09 2.30 -9.15
N LYS A 2 4.94 2.45 -8.47
CA LYS A 2 4.61 3.71 -7.75
C LYS A 2 5.63 4.10 -6.66
N LEU A 3 6.09 3.14 -5.85
CA LEU A 3 7.08 3.41 -4.80
C LEU A 3 8.40 3.91 -5.39
N GLN A 4 8.91 3.25 -6.42
CA GLN A 4 10.13 3.67 -7.11
C GLN A 4 9.99 5.09 -7.65
N LYS A 5 8.84 5.41 -8.28
CA LYS A 5 8.57 6.77 -8.76
C LYS A 5 8.65 7.83 -7.65
N TYR A 6 8.16 7.53 -6.45
CA TYR A 6 8.26 8.47 -5.33
C TYR A 6 9.70 8.62 -4.82
N ILE A 7 10.49 7.54 -4.84
CA ILE A 7 11.92 7.60 -4.53
C ILE A 7 12.64 8.48 -5.57
N ASP A 8 12.41 8.23 -6.86
CA ASP A 8 13.04 9.00 -7.94
C ASP A 8 12.68 10.50 -7.87
N GLN A 9 11.43 10.83 -7.50
CA GLN A 9 10.99 12.21 -7.28
C GLN A 9 11.67 12.86 -6.07
N LEU A 10 11.82 12.12 -4.97
CA LEU A 10 12.54 12.61 -3.79
C LEU A 10 14.03 12.79 -4.08
N ASP A 11 14.62 11.88 -4.84
CA ASP A 11 16.02 11.95 -5.26
C ASP A 11 16.27 13.17 -6.14
N THR A 12 15.43 13.37 -7.16
CA THR A 12 15.46 14.56 -8.03
C THR A 12 15.32 15.84 -7.22
N PHE A 13 14.39 15.89 -6.27
CA PHE A 13 14.22 17.03 -5.37
C PHE A 13 15.48 17.30 -4.54
N THR A 14 16.07 16.26 -3.97
CA THR A 14 17.23 16.36 -3.08
C THR A 14 18.47 16.82 -3.84
N GLU A 15 18.67 16.30 -5.05
CA GLU A 15 19.77 16.69 -5.94
C GLU A 15 19.65 18.17 -6.33
N VAL A 16 18.45 18.61 -6.74
CA VAL A 16 18.20 20.01 -7.11
C VAL A 16 18.37 20.93 -5.90
N PHE A 17 17.88 20.52 -4.72
CA PHE A 17 18.07 21.26 -3.47
C PHE A 17 19.55 21.47 -3.18
N ALA A 18 20.34 20.38 -3.15
CA ALA A 18 21.77 20.43 -2.85
C ALA A 18 22.50 21.32 -3.85
N LYS A 19 22.22 21.14 -5.15
CA LYS A 19 22.82 21.94 -6.22
C LYS A 19 22.51 23.43 -6.07
N LYS A 20 21.25 23.79 -5.87
CA LYS A 20 20.83 25.20 -5.76
C LYS A 20 21.33 25.87 -4.49
N PHE A 21 21.40 25.13 -3.38
CA PHE A 21 22.02 25.61 -2.15
C PHE A 21 23.52 25.87 -2.35
N ASN A 22 24.24 24.90 -2.94
CA ASN A 22 25.67 25.03 -3.23
C ASN A 22 25.96 26.19 -4.20
N GLU A 23 25.11 26.41 -5.22
CA GLU A 23 25.23 27.56 -6.13
C GLU A 23 25.16 28.91 -5.40
N ILE A 24 24.43 29.01 -4.29
CA ILE A 24 24.38 30.24 -3.48
C ILE A 24 25.60 30.30 -2.55
N HIS A 25 25.90 29.19 -1.84
CA HIS A 25 27.01 29.14 -0.89
C HIS A 25 28.37 29.39 -1.55
N ALA A 26 28.60 28.85 -2.75
CA ALA A 26 29.85 29.02 -3.50
C ALA A 26 30.10 30.46 -3.99
N LYS A 27 29.10 31.35 -3.95
CA LYS A 27 29.28 32.77 -4.28
C LYS A 27 29.81 33.59 -3.10
N GLY A 28 29.79 33.02 -1.89
CA GLY A 28 30.21 33.71 -0.70
C GLY A 28 31.67 33.49 -0.37
N PHE A 29 32.13 34.24 0.64
CA PHE A 29 33.42 34.09 1.27
C PHE A 29 33.27 33.60 2.70
N ASN A 30 34.18 32.72 3.10
CA ASN A 30 34.27 32.19 4.45
C ASN A 30 34.98 33.17 5.41
N LEU A 31 35.15 32.82 6.69
CA LEU A 31 35.80 33.71 7.67
C LEU A 31 37.29 34.00 7.35
N ASP A 32 37.93 33.16 6.55
CA ASP A 32 39.32 33.28 6.14
C ASP A 32 39.49 34.06 4.81
N GLY A 33 38.40 34.57 4.23
CA GLY A 33 38.42 35.28 2.94
C GLY A 33 38.48 34.38 1.71
N GLN A 34 38.29 33.07 1.88
CA GLN A 34 38.32 32.10 0.77
C GLN A 34 36.92 31.89 0.21
N ASP A 35 36.86 31.55 -1.09
CA ASP A 35 35.61 31.18 -1.77
C ASP A 35 34.90 30.02 -1.07
N GLY A 36 33.57 30.02 -1.13
CA GLY A 36 32.74 28.95 -0.62
C GLY A 36 32.94 27.63 -1.35
N ILE A 37 33.10 26.55 -0.58
CA ILE A 37 33.05 25.17 -1.09
C ILE A 37 31.59 24.70 -1.21
N ASN A 38 31.36 23.51 -1.76
CA ASN A 38 30.03 22.90 -1.73
C ASN A 38 29.62 22.66 -0.28
N PHE A 39 28.41 23.07 0.08
CA PHE A 39 27.90 22.84 1.44
C PHE A 39 27.38 21.42 1.60
N PHE A 40 26.59 20.97 0.61
CA PHE A 40 26.02 19.64 0.58
C PHE A 40 26.66 18.77 -0.49
N GLU A 41 26.82 17.49 -0.17
CA GLU A 41 27.11 16.44 -1.14
C GLU A 41 25.91 15.50 -1.19
N TYR A 42 25.48 15.14 -2.40
CA TYR A 42 24.41 14.18 -2.63
C TYR A 42 24.95 13.02 -3.47
N THR A 43 25.18 11.89 -2.81
CA THR A 43 25.78 10.69 -3.41
C THR A 43 24.97 9.47 -3.03
N GLY A 44 24.47 8.74 -4.03
CA GLY A 44 23.77 7.46 -3.84
C GLY A 44 22.49 7.55 -2.99
N GLY A 45 21.71 8.62 -3.13
CA GLY A 45 20.47 8.81 -2.35
C GLY A 45 20.66 9.44 -0.97
N VAL A 46 21.91 9.75 -0.58
CA VAL A 46 22.23 10.30 0.72
C VAL A 46 22.68 11.76 0.57
N LEU A 47 21.94 12.66 1.22
CA LEU A 47 22.35 14.05 1.41
C LEU A 47 23.23 14.15 2.66
N SER A 48 24.42 14.73 2.51
CA SER A 48 25.36 14.95 3.59
C SER A 48 25.97 16.35 3.51
N VAL A 49 26.45 16.87 4.63
CA VAL A 49 27.22 18.12 4.66
C VAL A 49 28.68 17.79 4.39
N ASP A 50 29.36 18.66 3.64
CA ASP A 50 30.78 18.50 3.34
C ASP A 50 31.60 18.36 4.65
N PRO A 51 32.41 17.29 4.80
CA PRO A 51 33.19 17.05 6.00
C PRO A 51 34.11 18.20 6.39
N GLU A 52 34.60 18.99 5.45
CA GLU A 52 35.44 20.15 5.74
C GLU A 52 34.68 21.24 6.51
N ILE A 53 33.39 21.44 6.20
CA ILE A 53 32.52 22.38 6.92
C ILE A 53 32.16 21.81 8.30
N VAL A 54 31.88 20.51 8.38
CA VAL A 54 31.57 19.85 9.65
C VAL A 54 32.75 19.95 10.63
N ASN A 55 33.97 19.75 10.14
CA ASN A 55 35.17 19.82 10.95
C ASN A 55 35.60 21.27 11.26
N ASN A 56 35.26 22.23 10.40
CA ASN A 56 35.58 23.64 10.61
C ASN A 56 34.43 24.55 10.13
N PRO A 57 33.54 24.98 11.05
CA PRO A 57 32.44 25.89 10.73
C PRO A 57 32.89 27.25 10.18
N SER A 58 34.15 27.65 10.36
CA SER A 58 34.67 28.88 9.76
C SER A 58 34.70 28.85 8.23
N LYS A 59 34.60 27.66 7.63
CA LYS A 59 34.48 27.46 6.17
C LYS A 59 33.09 27.77 5.61
N ILE A 60 32.11 28.08 6.44
CA ILE A 60 30.79 28.51 5.98
C ILE A 60 30.93 29.88 5.32
N ALA A 61 30.58 29.94 4.04
CA ALA A 61 30.68 31.13 3.21
C ALA A 61 29.47 32.05 3.42
N ALA A 62 29.53 32.87 4.48
CA ALA A 62 28.43 33.74 4.89
C ALA A 62 28.49 35.15 4.28
N ALA A 63 29.68 35.63 3.93
CA ALA A 63 29.91 36.97 3.42
C ALA A 63 29.74 37.02 1.89
N GLN A 64 29.27 38.15 1.35
CA GLN A 64 29.24 38.39 -0.10
C GLN A 64 30.47 39.18 -0.57
N ASP A 65 31.04 40.01 0.30
CA ASP A 65 32.25 40.80 0.04
C ASP A 65 33.37 40.38 0.98
N GLU A 66 34.53 40.05 0.41
CA GLU A 66 35.74 39.70 1.15
C GLU A 66 36.14 40.81 2.14
N ASN A 67 35.97 42.09 1.78
CA ASN A 67 36.30 43.22 2.66
C ASN A 67 35.29 43.42 3.80
N GLY A 68 34.13 42.77 3.70
CA GLY A 68 33.06 42.82 4.70
C GLY A 68 33.25 41.80 5.83
N ILE A 69 34.22 40.89 5.71
CA ILE A 69 34.50 39.85 6.71
C ILE A 69 35.08 40.49 7.98
N PRO A 70 34.65 40.07 9.19
CA PRO A 70 33.71 38.98 9.48
C PRO A 70 32.24 39.45 9.64
N SER A 71 31.93 40.70 9.34
CA SER A 71 30.61 41.28 9.64
C SER A 71 29.55 41.03 8.58
N ASP A 72 29.93 40.74 7.34
CA ASP A 72 29.00 40.54 6.23
C ASP A 72 28.34 39.16 6.31
N ASN A 73 27.01 39.14 6.22
CA ASN A 73 26.17 37.96 6.33
C ASN A 73 25.14 37.86 5.20
N ARG A 74 25.32 38.59 4.10
CA ARG A 74 24.35 38.64 2.99
C ARG A 74 24.10 37.29 2.32
N ILE A 75 25.14 36.45 2.16
CA ILE A 75 24.95 35.10 1.61
C ILE A 75 24.21 34.20 2.61
N ALA A 76 24.52 34.32 3.90
CA ALA A 76 23.78 33.60 4.94
C ALA A 76 22.29 33.99 4.96
N LEU A 77 21.98 35.27 4.75
CA LEU A 77 20.59 35.74 4.62
C LEU A 77 19.93 35.19 3.36
N GLU A 78 20.64 35.18 2.23
CA GLU A 78 20.14 34.60 0.97
C GLU A 78 19.87 33.09 1.08
N LEU A 79 20.71 32.36 1.83
CA LEU A 79 20.52 30.94 2.15
C LEU A 79 19.35 30.73 3.12
N ALA A 80 19.14 31.64 4.09
CA ALA A 80 17.97 31.58 4.97
C ALA A 80 16.66 31.79 4.19
N ASP A 81 16.68 32.70 3.22
CA ASP A 81 15.55 32.97 2.32
C ASP A 81 15.36 31.90 1.24
N PHE A 82 16.31 30.99 1.06
CA PHE A 82 16.28 29.94 0.03
C PHE A 82 14.99 29.11 0.08
N ARG A 83 14.47 28.83 1.27
CA ARG A 83 13.19 28.11 1.47
C ARG A 83 12.03 28.74 0.70
N ASN A 84 12.02 30.07 0.59
CA ASN A 84 10.96 30.84 -0.05
C ASN A 84 11.24 31.12 -1.53
N LYS A 85 12.42 30.77 -2.04
CA LYS A 85 12.76 31.00 -3.44
C LYS A 85 12.04 30.00 -4.33
N ILE A 86 11.54 30.51 -5.45
CA ILE A 86 11.00 29.68 -6.53
C ILE A 86 12.19 29.11 -7.30
N ILE A 87 12.25 27.79 -7.35
CA ILE A 87 13.25 27.03 -8.12
C ILE A 87 12.53 26.08 -9.07
N GLU A 88 13.21 25.74 -10.16
CA GLU A 88 12.73 24.74 -11.10
C GLU A 88 13.13 23.35 -10.60
N ILE A 89 12.13 22.51 -10.33
CA ILE A 89 12.30 21.12 -9.93
C ILE A 89 11.45 20.27 -10.88
N ASP A 90 12.09 19.39 -11.66
CA ASP A 90 11.41 18.49 -12.60
C ASP A 90 10.47 19.25 -13.57
N GLY A 91 10.95 20.36 -14.14
CA GLY A 91 10.20 21.21 -15.07
C GLY A 91 9.09 22.05 -14.43
N ARG A 92 9.02 22.11 -13.09
CA ARG A 92 8.02 22.87 -12.34
C ARG A 92 8.66 23.96 -11.49
N ASN A 93 8.20 25.19 -11.65
CA ASN A 93 8.59 26.31 -10.80
C ASN A 93 7.76 26.31 -9.52
N CYS A 94 8.40 26.09 -8.39
CA CYS A 94 7.77 26.08 -7.07
C CYS A 94 8.81 26.33 -5.97
N THR A 95 8.34 26.61 -4.76
CA THR A 95 9.20 26.62 -3.57
C THR A 95 9.49 25.19 -3.10
N ILE A 96 10.50 25.04 -2.24
CA ILE A 96 10.88 23.76 -1.65
C ILE A 96 9.72 23.14 -0.86
N ASP A 97 9.03 23.95 -0.07
CA ASP A 97 7.89 23.52 0.74
C ASP A 97 6.72 23.06 -0.12
N GLU A 98 6.44 23.78 -1.22
CA GLU A 98 5.36 23.42 -2.14
C GLU A 98 5.62 22.08 -2.83
N TYR A 99 6.84 21.86 -3.33
CA TYR A 99 7.19 20.60 -3.98
C TYR A 99 7.09 19.42 -3.00
N TYR A 100 7.74 19.55 -1.85
CA TYR A 100 7.77 18.49 -0.84
C TYR A 100 6.37 18.22 -0.26
N GLY A 101 5.59 19.26 0.01
CA GLY A 101 4.21 19.14 0.46
C GLY A 101 3.30 18.48 -0.58
N ALA A 102 3.49 18.77 -1.87
CA ALA A 102 2.76 18.12 -2.95
C ALA A 102 3.11 16.62 -3.07
N LEU A 103 4.39 16.26 -2.91
CA LEU A 103 4.84 14.87 -2.92
C LEU A 103 4.21 14.06 -1.79
N ILE A 104 4.28 14.55 -0.55
CA ILE A 104 3.64 13.90 0.61
C ILE A 104 2.13 13.79 0.42
N SER A 105 1.48 14.86 -0.03
CA SER A 105 0.04 14.87 -0.27
C SER A 105 -0.36 13.82 -1.31
N LYS A 106 0.44 13.67 -2.38
CA LYS A 106 0.19 12.67 -3.42
C LYS A 106 0.32 11.25 -2.87
N ILE A 107 1.35 10.98 -2.07
CA ILE A 107 1.53 9.69 -1.38
C ILE A 107 0.33 9.39 -0.47
N GLY A 108 -0.14 10.39 0.29
CA GLY A 108 -1.30 10.24 1.18
C GLY A 108 -2.58 9.89 0.42
N VAL A 109 -2.87 10.58 -0.70
CA VAL A 109 -4.03 10.28 -1.55
C VAL A 109 -3.95 8.88 -2.13
N ASP A 110 -2.80 8.52 -2.71
CA ASP A 110 -2.60 7.20 -3.32
C ASP A 110 -2.66 6.06 -2.29
N SER A 111 -2.14 6.27 -1.09
CA SER A 111 -2.24 5.31 0.01
C SER A 111 -3.69 5.12 0.44
N GLN A 112 -4.44 6.21 0.58
CA GLN A 112 -5.85 6.15 0.97
C GLN A 112 -6.73 5.49 -0.10
N GLU A 113 -6.40 5.68 -1.38
CA GLU A 113 -7.03 5.00 -2.50
C GLU A 113 -6.74 3.50 -2.47
N ALA A 114 -5.48 3.10 -2.26
CA ALA A 114 -5.09 1.70 -2.17
C ALA A 114 -5.78 0.98 -1.00
N THR A 115 -5.86 1.59 0.18
CA THR A 115 -6.58 1.04 1.33
C THR A 115 -8.06 0.85 1.01
N ARG A 116 -8.72 1.86 0.42
CA ARG A 116 -10.14 1.75 0.04
C ARG A 116 -10.40 0.65 -0.98
N ALA A 117 -9.51 0.48 -1.95
CA ALA A 117 -9.60 -0.59 -2.93
C ALA A 117 -9.45 -1.97 -2.28
N ALA A 118 -8.50 -2.12 -1.33
CA ALA A 118 -8.31 -3.36 -0.58
C ALA A 118 -9.54 -3.71 0.27
N ASP A 119 -10.11 -2.73 0.98
CA ASP A 119 -11.31 -2.92 1.80
C ASP A 119 -12.52 -3.32 0.95
N SER A 120 -12.71 -2.66 -0.20
CA SER A 120 -13.78 -3.00 -1.15
C SER A 120 -13.62 -4.42 -1.69
N GLN A 121 -12.40 -4.82 -2.05
CA GLN A 121 -12.11 -6.16 -2.52
C GLN A 121 -12.37 -7.21 -1.44
N ALA A 122 -11.96 -6.95 -0.20
CA ALA A 122 -12.22 -7.83 0.94
C ALA A 122 -13.73 -7.99 1.20
N PHE A 123 -14.48 -6.89 1.14
CA PHE A 123 -15.94 -6.90 1.26
C PHE A 123 -16.60 -7.75 0.15
N MET A 124 -16.18 -7.58 -1.11
CA MET A 124 -16.70 -8.39 -2.22
C MET A 124 -16.40 -9.88 -2.02
N VAL A 125 -15.20 -10.24 -1.55
CA VAL A 125 -14.85 -11.63 -1.25
C VAL A 125 -15.74 -12.20 -0.15
N SER A 126 -16.03 -11.45 0.92
CA SER A 126 -16.98 -11.89 1.96
C SER A 126 -18.36 -12.16 1.37
N GLN A 127 -18.88 -11.22 0.57
CA GLN A 127 -20.19 -11.35 -0.06
C GLN A 127 -20.28 -12.55 -1.01
N LEU A 128 -19.23 -12.84 -1.76
CA LEU A 128 -19.17 -14.01 -2.63
C LEU A 128 -19.10 -15.32 -1.81
N ASN A 129 -18.35 -15.32 -0.71
CA ASN A 129 -18.29 -16.48 0.19
C ASN A 129 -19.65 -16.75 0.85
N GLU A 130 -20.34 -15.72 1.34
CA GLU A 130 -21.70 -15.82 1.89
C GLU A 130 -22.68 -16.37 0.85
N ARG A 131 -22.65 -15.86 -0.39
CA ARG A 131 -23.48 -16.38 -1.49
C ARG A 131 -23.18 -17.84 -1.81
N ARG A 132 -21.89 -18.19 -1.88
CA ARG A 132 -21.47 -19.58 -2.11
C ARG A 132 -21.95 -20.48 -0.98
N GLN A 133 -21.88 -20.02 0.26
CA GLN A 133 -22.42 -20.75 1.40
C GLN A 133 -23.94 -20.88 1.30
N MET A 134 -24.71 -19.84 0.95
CA MET A 134 -26.16 -19.96 0.78
C MET A 134 -26.58 -20.99 -0.28
N THR A 135 -25.88 -21.05 -1.42
CA THR A 135 -26.20 -22.03 -2.48
C THR A 135 -25.72 -23.45 -2.14
N SER A 136 -24.58 -23.57 -1.47
CA SER A 136 -23.99 -24.86 -1.08
C SER A 136 -24.50 -25.38 0.27
N SER A 137 -25.22 -24.57 1.03
CA SER A 137 -25.74 -24.97 2.34
C SER A 137 -26.97 -25.80 2.14
N VAL A 138 -26.82 -27.10 2.41
CA VAL A 138 -27.94 -28.01 2.52
C VAL A 138 -28.57 -27.81 3.90
N SER A 139 -29.89 -27.65 3.96
CA SER A 139 -30.58 -27.58 5.25
C SER A 139 -30.58 -28.96 5.89
N LEU A 140 -29.97 -29.08 7.08
CA LEU A 140 -29.97 -30.31 7.89
C LEU A 140 -31.40 -30.80 8.16
N ASP A 141 -32.36 -29.88 8.29
CA ASP A 141 -33.76 -30.22 8.52
C ASP A 141 -34.44 -30.77 7.25
N GLU A 142 -34.09 -30.26 6.06
CA GLU A 142 -34.54 -30.86 4.80
C GLU A 142 -33.91 -32.24 4.57
N GLU A 143 -32.61 -32.40 4.83
CA GLU A 143 -31.94 -33.70 4.74
C GLU A 143 -32.51 -34.70 5.75
N MET A 144 -32.81 -34.27 6.96
CA MET A 144 -33.47 -35.10 7.97
C MET A 144 -34.89 -35.48 7.52
N THR A 145 -35.65 -34.54 6.95
CA THR A 145 -36.99 -34.82 6.42
C THR A 145 -36.94 -35.81 5.25
N LYS A 146 -36.01 -35.62 4.30
CA LYS A 146 -35.76 -36.56 3.19
C LYS A 146 -35.32 -37.92 3.72
N MET A 147 -34.46 -37.97 4.72
CA MET A 147 -34.03 -39.22 5.37
C MET A 147 -35.22 -39.94 6.01
N ILE A 148 -36.08 -39.23 6.76
CA ILE A 148 -37.30 -39.79 7.35
C ILE A 148 -38.24 -40.28 6.26
N GLN A 149 -38.41 -39.53 5.17
CA GLN A 149 -39.23 -39.93 4.03
C GLN A 149 -38.69 -41.21 3.36
N TYR A 150 -37.38 -41.29 3.13
CA TYR A 150 -36.74 -42.49 2.59
C TYR A 150 -36.84 -43.68 3.56
N LEU A 151 -36.73 -43.45 4.87
CA LEU A 151 -36.93 -44.48 5.90
C LEU A 151 -38.36 -45.00 5.90
N HIS A 152 -39.36 -44.12 5.80
CA HIS A 152 -40.76 -44.53 5.67
C HIS A 152 -41.02 -45.30 4.38
N GLY A 153 -40.47 -44.83 3.25
CA GLY A 153 -40.54 -45.53 1.97
C GLY A 153 -39.90 -46.92 2.03
N TYR A 154 -38.74 -47.05 2.66
CA TYR A 154 -38.06 -48.33 2.87
C TYR A 154 -38.89 -49.29 3.73
N ASN A 155 -39.45 -48.81 4.84
CA ASN A 155 -40.32 -49.61 5.70
C ASN A 155 -41.62 -50.02 4.98
N ALA A 156 -42.21 -49.14 4.18
CA ALA A 156 -43.38 -49.45 3.35
C ALA A 156 -43.05 -50.51 2.28
N ALA A 157 -41.93 -50.36 1.58
CA ALA A 157 -41.44 -51.35 0.62
C ALA A 157 -41.17 -52.70 1.27
N SER A 158 -40.56 -52.71 2.47
CA SER A 158 -40.31 -53.93 3.25
C SER A 158 -41.61 -54.64 3.60
N ARG A 159 -42.64 -53.90 4.02
CA ARG A 159 -43.98 -54.47 4.28
C ARG A 159 -44.63 -55.00 3.01
N ILE A 160 -44.50 -54.32 1.88
CA ILE A 160 -45.00 -54.81 0.59
C ILE A 160 -44.33 -56.15 0.25
N VAL A 161 -43.01 -56.25 0.41
CA VAL A 161 -42.27 -57.51 0.21
C VAL A 161 -42.80 -58.59 1.14
N THR A 162 -42.99 -58.32 2.43
CA THR A 162 -43.58 -59.29 3.37
C THR A 162 -44.99 -59.72 2.95
N THR A 163 -45.84 -58.79 2.51
CA THR A 163 -47.18 -59.15 2.03
C THR A 163 -47.14 -59.96 0.73
N ILE A 164 -46.16 -59.71 -0.14
CA ILE A 164 -45.94 -60.52 -1.33
C ILE A 164 -45.48 -61.92 -0.94
N ASP A 165 -44.56 -62.06 0.03
CA ASP A 165 -44.13 -63.34 0.57
C ASP A 165 -45.31 -64.11 1.18
N GLU A 166 -46.16 -63.45 1.97
CA GLU A 166 -47.38 -64.05 2.55
C GLU A 166 -48.41 -64.47 1.48
N MET A 167 -48.58 -63.65 0.43
CA MET A 167 -49.44 -64.00 -0.70
C MET A 167 -48.89 -65.19 -1.48
N LEU A 168 -47.58 -65.23 -1.75
CA LEU A 168 -46.90 -66.35 -2.39
C LEU A 168 -47.03 -67.61 -1.53
N GLU A 169 -46.83 -67.50 -0.23
CA GLU A 169 -47.03 -68.61 0.70
C GLU A 169 -48.48 -69.10 0.71
N THR A 170 -49.46 -68.21 0.65
CA THR A 170 -50.88 -68.59 0.58
C THR A 170 -51.22 -69.27 -0.75
N VAL A 171 -50.71 -68.77 -1.87
CA VAL A 171 -50.93 -69.40 -3.19
C VAL A 171 -50.25 -70.77 -3.27
N VAL A 172 -49.01 -70.88 -2.80
CA VAL A 172 -48.22 -72.13 -2.88
C VAL A 172 -48.70 -73.16 -1.85
N ASN A 173 -48.87 -72.77 -0.58
CA ASN A 173 -49.16 -73.69 0.51
C ASN A 173 -50.65 -73.83 0.84
N ARG A 174 -51.52 -72.87 0.54
CA ARG A 174 -52.97 -72.94 0.89
C ARG A 174 -53.90 -73.16 -0.31
N MET A 175 -53.53 -72.79 -1.53
CA MET A 175 -54.28 -73.15 -2.74
C MET A 175 -53.78 -74.44 -3.43
N GLY A 176 -52.55 -74.89 -3.12
CA GLY A 176 -51.98 -76.15 -3.64
C GLY A 176 -52.46 -77.44 -2.97
N ILE A 177 -53.23 -77.36 -1.88
CA ILE A 177 -53.78 -78.54 -1.17
C ILE A 177 -55.30 -78.63 -1.34
N THR A 178 -55.72 -78.81 -2.58
CA THR A 178 -56.99 -79.50 -2.87
C THR A 178 -56.72 -80.62 -3.85
N GLY A 179 -56.29 -81.77 -3.30
CA GLY A 179 -56.10 -82.99 -4.07
C GLY A 179 -55.31 -84.05 -3.30
N ARG A 180 -55.97 -84.68 -2.33
CA ARG A 180 -55.62 -85.94 -1.63
C ARG A 180 -54.25 -86.05 -0.96
#